data_AF-A0A7X9ACC0-F1
#
_entry.id   AF-A0A7X9ACC0-F1
#
_cell.length_a   1.000
_cell.length_b   1.000
_cell.length_c   1.000
_cell.angle_alpha   90.00
_cell.angle_beta   90.00
_cell.angle_gamma   90.00
#
_symmetry.space_group_name_H-M   'P 1'
#
loop_
_entity.id
_entity.type
_entity.pdbx_description
1 polymer ?
#
loop_
_entity_poly.entity_id
_entity_poly.type
_entity_poly.pdbx_seq_one_letter_code
_entity_poly.pdbx_strand_id
1 'polypeptide(L)'
;MKEVVDFVEERNWNQFHNPKDLAISINLEASELLECFQWSGEDLRANEHQQGMKEELADILIYCIQFAQAYGFDIPTIIADKIAANGKKYPVEQAWGNARKYTEFEE
;
A
#
# COMPACT_ATOMS: atom_id res chain seq x y z
N MET A 1 -0.99 15.21 0.62
CA MET A 1 -2.27 14.48 0.60
C MET A 1 -3.46 15.37 0.25
N LYS A 2 -3.51 16.64 0.71
CA LYS A 2 -4.57 17.59 0.33
C LYS A 2 -4.77 17.68 -1.20
N GLU A 3 -3.70 17.65 -1.98
CA GLU A 3 -3.76 17.67 -3.45
C GLU A 3 -4.58 16.51 -4.05
N VAL A 4 -4.50 15.30 -3.49
CA VAL A 4 -5.32 14.15 -3.94
C VAL A 4 -6.80 14.41 -3.65
N VAL A 5 -7.08 14.93 -2.45
CA VAL A 5 -8.46 15.27 -2.04
C VAL A 5 -9.04 16.36 -2.92
N ASP A 6 -8.28 17.45 -3.12
CA ASP A 6 -8.67 18.58 -3.96
C ASP A 6 -8.93 18.11 -5.41
N PHE A 7 -8.03 17.29 -5.96
CA PHE A 7 -8.17 16.74 -7.32
C PHE A 7 -9.49 15.97 -7.51
N VAL A 8 -9.86 15.16 -6.53
CA VAL A 8 -11.10 14.36 -6.53
C VAL A 8 -12.33 15.25 -6.36
N GLU A 9 -12.27 16.21 -5.43
CA GLU A 9 -13.36 17.15 -5.14
C GLU A 9 -13.67 18.07 -6.32
N GLU A 10 -12.64 18.64 -6.96
CA GLU A 10 -12.77 19.49 -8.15
C GLU A 10 -13.51 18.79 -9.30
N ARG A 11 -13.43 17.46 -9.36
CA ARG A 11 -14.09 16.63 -10.38
C ARG A 11 -15.42 16.06 -9.91
N ASN A 12 -15.82 16.36 -8.67
CA ASN A 12 -16.99 15.79 -8.01
C ASN A 12 -16.99 14.25 -8.05
N TRP A 13 -15.82 13.63 -7.93
CA TRP A 13 -15.67 12.17 -8.04
C TRP A 13 -15.96 11.43 -6.73
N ASN A 14 -16.07 12.13 -5.60
CA ASN A 14 -16.46 11.56 -4.32
C ASN A 14 -17.75 10.71 -4.39
N GLN A 15 -18.67 11.02 -5.32
CA GLN A 15 -19.89 10.23 -5.55
C GLN A 15 -19.65 8.80 -6.06
N PHE A 16 -18.49 8.54 -6.67
CA PHE A 16 -18.10 7.22 -7.19
C PHE A 16 -17.23 6.44 -6.21
N HIS A 17 -16.69 7.11 -5.19
CA HIS A 17 -15.69 6.59 -4.25
C HIS A 17 -16.33 5.78 -3.12
N ASN A 18 -17.12 4.75 -3.47
CA ASN A 18 -17.57 3.81 -2.45
C ASN A 18 -16.40 2.88 -2.05
N PRO A 19 -16.32 2.46 -0.78
CA PRO A 19 -15.23 1.64 -0.28
C PRO A 19 -14.93 0.37 -1.06
N LYS A 20 -15.96 -0.31 -1.56
CA LYS A 20 -15.81 -1.57 -2.29
C LYS A 20 -15.08 -1.33 -3.61
N ASP A 21 -15.46 -0.30 -4.36
CA ASP A 21 -14.80 0.02 -5.63
C ASP A 21 -13.38 0.56 -5.42
N LEU A 22 -13.14 1.39 -4.39
CA LEU A 22 -11.79 1.84 -4.05
C LEU A 22 -10.86 0.68 -3.65
N ALA A 23 -11.35 -0.31 -2.91
CA ALA A 23 -10.58 -1.52 -2.60
C ALA A 23 -10.24 -2.33 -3.86
N ILE A 24 -11.17 -2.37 -4.83
CA ILE A 24 -10.91 -2.99 -6.13
C ILE A 24 -9.82 -2.22 -6.88
N SER A 25 -9.90 -0.88 -6.96
CA SER A 25 -8.88 -0.04 -7.58
C SER A 25 -7.50 -0.27 -6.97
N ILE A 26 -7.37 -0.30 -5.63
CA ILE A 26 -6.09 -0.61 -4.97
C ILE A 26 -5.51 -1.95 -5.46
N ASN A 27 -6.35 -2.98 -5.61
CA ASN A 27 -5.88 -4.28 -6.09
C ASN A 27 -5.49 -4.26 -7.58
N LEU A 28 -6.18 -3.47 -8.41
CA LEU A 28 -5.84 -3.33 -9.82
C LEU A 28 -4.46 -2.70 -9.96
N GLU A 29 -4.20 -1.56 -9.32
CA GLU A 29 -2.88 -0.89 -9.43
C GLU A 29 -1.77 -1.72 -8.77
N ALA A 30 -2.07 -2.47 -7.71
CA ALA A 30 -1.13 -3.45 -7.15
C ALA A 30 -0.78 -4.57 -8.14
N SER A 31 -1.72 -4.93 -9.02
CA SER A 31 -1.49 -5.92 -10.07
C SER A 31 -0.68 -5.33 -11.23
N GLU A 32 -0.89 -4.07 -11.59
CA GLU A 32 -0.08 -3.34 -12.58
C GLU A 32 1.37 -3.17 -12.08
N LEU A 33 1.57 -2.86 -10.80
CA LEU A 33 2.90 -2.87 -10.18
C LEU A 33 3.57 -4.24 -10.27
N LEU A 34 2.79 -5.32 -10.10
CA LEU A 34 3.31 -6.68 -10.22
C LEU A 34 3.72 -7.01 -11.68
N GLU A 35 3.02 -6.45 -12.67
CA GLU A 35 3.33 -6.62 -14.08
C GLU A 35 4.71 -6.07 -14.45
N CYS A 36 5.21 -5.04 -13.77
CA CYS A 36 6.57 -4.53 -13.95
C CYS A 36 7.67 -5.58 -13.67
N PHE A 37 7.35 -6.65 -12.94
CA PHE A 37 8.26 -7.76 -12.68
C PHE A 37 7.95 -8.99 -13.55
N GLN A 38 6.88 -8.94 -14.34
CA GLN A 38 6.53 -10.01 -15.25
C GLN A 38 7.64 -10.16 -16.29
N TRP A 39 8.18 -11.37 -16.43
CA TRP A 39 9.28 -11.70 -17.35
C TRP A 39 10.67 -11.18 -16.95
N SER A 40 10.87 -10.66 -15.74
CA SER A 40 12.19 -10.18 -15.29
C SER A 40 13.22 -11.30 -15.05
N GLY A 41 12.77 -12.56 -15.00
CA GLY A 41 13.64 -13.74 -14.85
C GLY A 41 14.39 -13.70 -13.51
N GLU A 42 15.72 -13.62 -13.58
CA GLU A 42 16.59 -13.49 -12.39
C GLU A 42 16.76 -12.04 -11.92
N ASP A 43 16.34 -11.04 -12.71
CA ASP A 43 16.37 -9.64 -12.28
C ASP A 43 15.27 -9.37 -11.26
N LEU A 44 15.65 -9.38 -9.99
CA LEU A 44 14.77 -9.08 -8.86
C LEU A 44 14.48 -7.58 -8.70
N ARG A 45 15.10 -6.73 -9.51
CA ARG A 45 14.94 -5.26 -9.46
C ARG A 45 14.15 -4.72 -10.62
N ALA A 46 14.06 -5.45 -11.74
CA ALA A 46 13.39 -5.06 -12.98
C ALA A 46 13.68 -3.58 -13.33
N ASN A 47 14.97 -3.22 -13.34
CA ASN A 47 15.39 -1.81 -13.34
C ASN A 47 14.95 -1.05 -14.60
N GLU A 48 14.72 -1.75 -15.71
CA GLU A 48 14.21 -1.17 -16.96
C GLU A 48 12.76 -0.66 -16.84
N HIS A 49 12.01 -1.15 -15.85
CA HIS A 49 10.61 -0.78 -15.60
C HIS A 49 10.44 0.20 -14.43
N GLN A 50 11.53 0.82 -13.92
CA GLN A 50 11.47 1.73 -12.77
C GLN A 50 10.48 2.89 -12.91
N GLN A 51 10.25 3.38 -14.13
CA GLN A 51 9.28 4.45 -14.34
C GLN A 51 7.85 3.95 -14.12
N GLY A 52 7.47 2.83 -14.72
CA GLY A 52 6.17 2.19 -14.48
C GLY A 52 5.96 1.89 -13.01
N MET A 53 6.94 1.30 -12.32
CA MET A 53 6.85 1.03 -10.88
C MET A 53 6.54 2.27 -10.04
N LYS A 54 7.08 3.44 -10.41
CA LYS A 54 6.79 4.70 -9.70
C LYS A 54 5.38 5.17 -9.94
N GLU A 55 4.87 5.03 -11.16
CA GLU A 55 3.52 5.38 -11.55
C GLU A 55 2.52 4.48 -10.81
N GLU A 56 2.68 3.16 -10.90
CA GLU A 56 1.77 2.22 -10.23
C GLU A 56 1.81 2.34 -8.70
N LEU A 57 2.99 2.56 -8.11
CA LEU A 57 3.08 2.81 -6.68
C LEU A 57 2.39 4.12 -6.29
N ALA A 58 2.47 5.16 -7.11
CA ALA A 58 1.76 6.41 -6.86
C ALA A 58 0.24 6.18 -6.89
N ASP A 59 -0.26 5.41 -7.85
CA ASP A 59 -1.69 5.12 -7.98
C ASP A 59 -2.21 4.28 -6.81
N ILE A 60 -1.47 3.26 -6.37
CA ILE A 60 -1.78 2.51 -5.13
C ILE A 60 -1.93 3.48 -3.94
N LEU A 61 -0.98 4.40 -3.76
CA LEU A 61 -0.99 5.34 -2.65
C LEU A 61 -2.15 6.35 -2.76
N ILE A 62 -2.44 6.82 -3.96
CA ILE A 62 -3.58 7.72 -4.25
C ILE A 62 -4.90 7.05 -3.86
N TYR A 63 -5.14 5.81 -4.31
CA TYR A 63 -6.37 5.10 -3.93
C TYR A 63 -6.42 4.74 -2.44
N CYS A 64 -5.29 4.44 -1.80
CA CYS A 64 -5.25 4.27 -0.34
C CYS A 64 -5.67 5.54 0.39
N ILE A 65 -5.25 6.72 -0.08
CA ILE A 65 -5.66 8.01 0.49
C ILE A 65 -7.16 8.22 0.31
N GLN A 66 -7.69 7.99 -0.90
CA GLN A 66 -9.12 8.10 -1.17
C GLN A 66 -9.95 7.14 -0.33
N PHE A 67 -9.47 5.90 -0.14
CA PHE A 67 -10.12 4.89 0.70
C PHE A 67 -10.17 5.32 2.18
N ALA A 68 -9.06 5.84 2.70
CA ALA A 68 -9.02 6.38 4.04
C ALA A 68 -10.01 7.55 4.19
N GLN A 69 -10.07 8.46 3.21
CA GLN A 69 -11.02 9.57 3.20
C GLN A 69 -12.47 9.09 3.19
N ALA A 70 -12.81 8.09 2.37
CA ALA A 70 -14.17 7.53 2.29
C ALA A 70 -14.67 6.96 3.63
N TYR A 71 -13.76 6.48 4.50
CA TYR A 71 -14.08 6.01 5.84
C TYR A 71 -13.80 7.02 6.97
N GLY A 72 -13.16 8.15 6.66
CA GLY A 72 -12.68 9.10 7.67
C GLY A 72 -11.53 8.57 8.53
N PHE A 73 -10.70 7.68 7.99
CA PHE A 73 -9.52 7.18 8.69
C PHE A 73 -8.38 8.20 8.65
N ASP A 74 -7.77 8.45 9.80
CA ASP A 74 -6.53 9.21 9.89
C ASP A 74 -5.33 8.30 9.57
N ILE A 75 -4.71 8.51 8.40
CA ILE A 75 -3.63 7.67 7.88
C ILE A 75 -2.44 7.57 8.85
N PRO A 76 -1.91 8.69 9.41
CA PRO A 76 -0.84 8.62 10.39
C PRO A 76 -1.20 7.75 11.61
N THR A 77 -2.41 7.89 12.14
CA THR A 77 -2.88 7.10 13.29
C THR A 77 -2.95 5.61 12.99
N ILE A 78 -3.62 5.21 11.90
CA ILE A 78 -3.76 3.77 11.57
C ILE A 78 -2.41 3.11 11.29
N ILE A 79 -1.44 3.85 10.72
CA ILE A 79 -0.08 3.36 10.50
C ILE A 79 0.65 3.21 11.84
N ALA A 80 0.59 4.22 12.71
CA ALA A 80 1.26 4.18 14.01
C ALA A 80 0.75 3.01 14.88
N ASP A 81 -0.56 2.82 14.95
CA ASP A 81 -1.20 1.71 15.66
C ASP A 81 -0.75 0.35 15.09
N LYS A 82 -0.70 0.23 13.76
CA LYS A 82 -0.25 -0.99 13.10
C LYS A 82 1.23 -1.28 13.36
N ILE A 83 2.10 -0.28 13.33
CA ILE A 83 3.53 -0.43 13.64
C ILE A 83 3.70 -0.87 15.10
N ALA A 84 2.99 -0.25 16.05
CA ALA A 84 3.06 -0.64 17.46
C ALA A 84 2.59 -2.09 17.67
N ALA A 85 1.51 -2.50 17.00
CA ALA A 85 1.02 -3.88 17.04
C ALA A 85 2.02 -4.87 16.39
N ASN A 86 2.65 -4.48 15.28
CA ASN A 86 3.68 -5.30 14.63
C ASN A 86 4.93 -5.43 15.50
N GLY A 87 5.37 -4.37 16.19
CA GLY A 87 6.51 -4.44 17.10
C GLY A 87 6.30 -5.41 18.27
N LYS A 88 5.06 -5.54 18.75
CA LYS A 88 4.69 -6.56 19.75
C LYS A 88 4.74 -7.99 19.19
N LYS A 89 4.38 -8.17 17.92
CA LYS A 89 4.42 -9.47 17.22
C LYS A 89 5.84 -9.87 16.80
N TYR A 90 6.69 -8.88 16.52
CA TYR A 90 8.05 -9.05 16.04
C TYR A 90 9.05 -8.33 16.95
N PRO A 91 9.32 -8.85 18.16
CA PRO A 91 10.37 -8.32 19.03
C PRO A 91 11.73 -8.35 18.32
N VAL A 92 12.59 -7.36 18.58
CA VAL A 92 13.88 -7.21 17.87
C VAL A 92 14.75 -8.44 18.07
N GLU A 93 14.88 -8.93 19.29
CA GLU A 93 15.64 -10.13 19.64
C GLU A 93 15.23 -11.40 18.87
N GLN A 94 13.98 -11.51 18.42
CA GLN A 94 13.48 -12.68 17.69
C GLN A 94 13.43 -12.45 16.18
N ALA A 95 13.15 -11.22 15.74
CA ALA A 95 12.93 -10.88 14.33
C ALA A 95 14.19 -10.37 13.62
N TRP A 96 15.26 -10.04 14.33
CA TRP A 96 16.47 -9.50 13.71
C TRP A 96 17.10 -10.50 12.74
N GLY A 97 17.41 -10.04 11.53
CA GLY A 97 18.17 -10.80 10.53
C GLY A 97 17.45 -12.00 9.90
N ASN A 98 16.15 -12.17 10.12
CA ASN A 98 15.39 -13.28 9.55
C ASN A 98 13.95 -12.90 9.16
N ALA A 99 13.35 -13.68 8.26
CA ALA A 99 12.01 -13.45 7.74
C ALA A 99 10.96 -14.42 8.33
N ARG A 100 11.25 -15.07 9.47
CA ARG A 100 10.30 -15.97 10.12
C ARG A 100 9.05 -15.19 10.51
N LYS A 101 7.89 -15.80 10.30
CA LYS A 101 6.62 -15.25 10.77
C LYS A 101 6.59 -15.37 12.29
N TYR A 102 5.91 -14.43 12.97
CA TYR A 102 5.77 -14.46 14.43
C TYR A 102 5.16 -15.75 15.00
N THR A 103 4.50 -16.55 14.16
CA THR A 103 3.98 -17.88 14.52
C THR A 103 5.05 -18.97 14.61
N GLU A 104 6.28 -18.66 14.22
CA GLU A 104 7.45 -19.55 14.20
C GLU A 104 8.47 -19.19 15.29
N PHE A 105 8.18 -18.18 16.13
CA PHE A 105 8.99 -17.89 17.30
C PHE A 105 8.68 -18.91 18.39
N GLU A 106 9.71 -19.58 18.88
CA GLU A 106 9.60 -20.49 20.03
C GLU A 106 9.33 -19.66 21.30
N GLU A 107 8.52 -20.19 22.23
CA GLU A 107 8.24 -19.54 23.54
C GLU A 107 9.52 -19.37 24.38
#